data_AF-A0A6A4BLW1-F1
#
_entry.id   AF-A0A6A4BLW1-F1
#
_cell.length_a   1.000
_cell.length_b   1.000
_cell.length_c   1.000
_cell.angle_alpha   90.00
_cell.angle_beta   90.00
_cell.angle_gamma   90.00
#
_symmetry.space_group_name_H-M   'P 1'
#
loop_
_entity.id
_entity.type
_entity.pdbx_description
1 polymer ?
#
loop_
_entity_poly.entity_id
_entity_poly.type
_entity_poly.pdbx_seq_one_letter_code
_entity_poly.pdbx_strand_id
1 'polypeptide(L)'
;MEREALALAQIYGTDELALRAMNTVRYLQVAVQRVLALEQGSPAQNDSAQVAQLRAECAQFVARLASHKTECETNVAALEAAHAEAMLNTPTPVPTSSPDLPPPGKLQDVVCVSSAVLIEFRTRN
;
A
#
# COMPACT_ATOMS: atom_id res chain seq x y z
N MET A 1 3.90 54.62 -26.85
CA MET A 1 4.02 53.59 -27.91
C MET A 1 4.28 54.18 -29.28
N GLU A 2 3.32 54.79 -30.01
CA GLU A 2 3.57 55.25 -31.39
C GLU A 2 4.65 56.35 -31.49
N ARG A 3 4.66 57.34 -30.59
CA ARG A 3 5.71 58.37 -30.57
C ARG A 3 7.11 57.82 -30.30
N GLU A 4 7.21 56.79 -29.46
CA GLU A 4 8.48 56.12 -29.13
C GLU A 4 8.96 55.25 -30.29
N ALA A 5 8.05 54.51 -30.93
CA ALA A 5 8.34 53.72 -32.12
C ALA A 5 8.82 54.62 -33.28
N LEU A 6 8.20 55.80 -33.44
CA LEU A 6 8.59 56.77 -34.46
C LEU A 6 9.98 57.38 -34.17
N ALA A 7 10.28 57.71 -32.91
CA ALA A 7 11.61 58.16 -32.50
C ALA A 7 12.68 57.06 -32.73
N LEU A 8 12.38 55.81 -32.40
CA LEU A 8 13.28 54.67 -32.64
C LEU A 8 13.48 54.40 -34.12
N ALA A 9 12.45 54.55 -34.95
CA ALA A 9 12.54 54.39 -36.40
C ALA A 9 13.42 55.47 -37.03
N GLN A 10 13.40 56.70 -36.49
CA GLN A 10 14.27 57.79 -36.93
C GLN A 10 15.75 57.55 -36.56
N ILE A 11 16.02 56.88 -35.43
CA ILE A 11 17.39 56.58 -34.97
C ILE A 11 17.99 55.36 -35.69
N TYR A 12 17.22 54.29 -35.84
CA TYR A 12 17.71 52.99 -36.33
C TYR A 12 17.32 52.68 -37.78
N GLY A 13 16.36 53.42 -38.36
CA GLY A 13 15.71 53.05 -39.61
C GLY A 13 14.53 52.11 -39.39
N THR A 14 13.53 52.17 -40.28
CA THR A 14 12.29 51.37 -40.19
C THR A 14 12.56 49.88 -40.32
N ASP A 15 13.47 49.48 -41.20
CA ASP A 15 13.68 48.06 -41.53
C ASP A 15 14.43 47.32 -40.42
N GLU A 16 15.46 47.95 -39.83
CA GLU A 16 16.17 47.44 -38.66
C GLU A 16 15.26 47.41 -37.42
N LEU A 17 14.43 48.44 -37.23
CA LEU A 17 13.45 48.44 -36.15
C LEU A 17 12.43 47.30 -36.32
N ALA A 18 11.93 47.08 -37.54
CA ALA A 18 11.02 45.99 -37.85
C ALA A 18 11.67 44.62 -37.64
N LEU A 19 12.91 44.43 -38.10
CA LEU A 19 13.68 43.19 -37.91
C LEU A 19 13.89 42.89 -36.42
N ARG A 20 14.26 43.90 -35.64
CA ARG A 20 14.42 43.77 -34.18
C ARG A 20 13.09 43.46 -33.51
N ALA A 21 12.01 44.15 -33.87
CA ALA A 21 10.68 43.90 -33.33
C ALA A 21 10.21 42.47 -33.63
N MET A 22 10.36 42.00 -34.87
CA MET A 22 10.03 40.62 -35.27
C MET A 22 10.82 39.59 -34.48
N ASN A 23 12.13 39.81 -34.29
CA ASN A 23 12.94 38.91 -33.47
C ASN A 23 12.50 38.88 -32.01
N THR A 24 12.15 40.02 -31.43
CA THR A 24 11.60 40.10 -30.08
C THR A 24 10.26 39.36 -29.98
N VAL A 25 9.35 39.58 -30.93
CA VAL A 25 8.05 38.88 -30.98
C VAL A 25 8.24 37.38 -31.08
N ARG A 26 9.15 36.92 -31.95
CA ARG A 26 9.50 35.50 -32.08
C ARG A 26 10.08 34.94 -30.77
N TYR A 27 10.96 35.68 -30.11
CA TYR A 27 11.52 35.28 -28.82
C TYR A 27 10.42 35.15 -27.76
N LEU A 28 9.53 36.15 -27.66
CA LEU A 28 8.39 36.14 -26.74
C LEU A 28 7.45 34.97 -27.03
N GLN A 29 7.17 34.67 -28.30
CA GLN A 29 6.34 33.53 -28.68
C GLN A 29 6.92 32.20 -28.18
N VAL A 30 8.22 31.98 -28.37
CA VAL A 30 8.92 30.79 -27.87
C VAL A 30 8.91 30.75 -26.34
N ALA A 31 9.11 31.88 -25.67
CA ALA A 31 9.06 31.96 -24.22
C ALA A 31 7.67 31.61 -23.67
N VAL A 32 6.60 32.14 -24.26
CA VAL A 32 5.21 31.84 -23.89
C VAL A 32 4.91 30.36 -24.07
N GLN A 33 5.31 29.75 -25.20
CA GLN A 33 5.14 28.32 -25.42
C GLN A 33 5.83 27.46 -24.35
N ARG A 34 7.03 27.86 -23.92
CA ARG A 34 7.76 27.17 -22.84
C ARG A 34 7.07 27.31 -21.50
N VAL A 35 6.57 28.51 -21.18
CA VAL A 35 5.79 28.73 -19.94
C VAL A 35 4.54 27.86 -19.94
N LEU A 36 3.77 27.83 -21.03
CA LEU A 36 2.59 26.98 -21.15
C LEU A 36 2.93 25.49 -20.98
N ALA A 37 4.04 25.02 -21.55
CA ALA A 37 4.49 23.64 -21.38
C ALA A 37 4.87 23.32 -19.92
N LEU A 38 5.41 24.29 -19.18
CA LEU A 38 5.70 24.16 -17.75
C LEU A 38 4.42 24.20 -16.90
N GLU A 39 3.45 25.04 -17.25
CA GLU A 39 2.14 25.14 -16.57
C GLU A 39 1.28 23.88 -16.75
N GLN A 40 1.40 23.18 -17.87
CA GLN A 40 0.73 21.88 -18.07
C GLN A 40 1.27 20.76 -17.16
N GLY A 41 2.29 21.05 -16.36
CA GLY A 41 2.82 20.16 -15.34
C GLY A 41 3.89 19.24 -15.91
N SER A 42 4.95 19.04 -15.13
CA SER A 42 6.00 18.09 -15.48
C SER A 42 5.56 16.67 -15.15
N PRO A 43 5.89 15.65 -15.97
CA PRO A 43 5.71 14.24 -15.57
C PRO A 43 6.34 13.95 -14.20
N ALA A 44 7.45 14.63 -13.85
CA ALA A 44 8.08 14.51 -12.54
C ALA A 44 7.20 14.95 -11.36
N GLN A 45 6.28 15.92 -11.55
CA GLN A 45 5.32 16.30 -10.51
C GLN A 45 4.24 15.23 -10.33
N ASN A 46 3.82 14.57 -11.41
CA ASN A 46 2.88 13.44 -11.35
C ASN A 46 3.51 12.25 -10.62
N ASP A 47 4.76 11.93 -10.95
CA ASP A 47 5.52 10.86 -10.29
C ASP A 47 5.67 11.14 -8.79
N SER A 48 5.92 12.40 -8.42
CA SER A 48 6.00 12.82 -7.02
C SER A 48 4.68 12.59 -6.27
N ALA A 49 3.55 12.89 -6.90
CA ALA A 49 2.22 12.66 -6.31
C ALA A 49 1.92 11.16 -6.16
N GLN A 50 2.25 10.33 -7.17
CA GLN A 50 2.08 8.88 -7.09
C GLN A 50 2.96 8.25 -5.99
N VAL A 51 4.21 8.70 -5.85
CA VAL A 51 5.10 8.23 -4.77
C VAL A 51 4.54 8.61 -3.40
N ALA A 52 3.98 9.82 -3.24
CA ALA A 52 3.35 10.23 -1.99
C ALA A 52 2.12 9.36 -1.67
N GLN A 53 1.29 9.05 -2.66
CA GLN A 53 0.13 8.17 -2.51
C GLN A 53 0.56 6.75 -2.10
N LEU A 54 1.53 6.16 -2.82
CA LEU A 54 2.02 4.82 -2.49
C LEU A 54 2.60 4.74 -1.08
N ARG A 55 3.30 5.80 -0.63
CA ARG A 55 3.79 5.87 0.76
C ARG A 55 2.66 5.88 1.78
N ALA A 56 1.57 6.61 1.50
CA ALA A 56 0.41 6.63 2.37
C ALA A 56 -0.29 5.26 2.42
N GLU A 57 -0.44 4.59 1.28
CA GLU A 57 -1.00 3.23 1.20
C GLU A 57 -0.13 2.22 1.97
N CYS A 58 1.18 2.26 1.79
CA CYS A 58 2.13 1.44 2.54
C CYS A 58 2.02 1.68 4.06
N ALA A 59 1.95 2.94 4.49
CA ALA A 59 1.77 3.27 5.91
C ALA A 59 0.45 2.71 6.46
N GLN A 60 -0.63 2.75 5.67
CA GLN A 60 -1.92 2.17 6.04
C GLN A 60 -1.84 0.63 6.16
N PHE A 61 -1.16 -0.05 5.24
CA PHE A 61 -0.94 -1.50 5.34
C PHE A 61 -0.13 -1.88 6.57
N VAL A 62 0.94 -1.14 6.86
CA VAL A 62 1.76 -1.37 8.06
C VAL A 62 0.94 -1.20 9.34
N ALA A 63 0.10 -0.15 9.42
CA ALA A 63 -0.77 0.07 10.57
C ALA A 63 -1.78 -1.08 10.75
N ARG A 64 -2.40 -1.56 9.67
CA ARG A 64 -3.32 -2.72 9.71
C ARG A 64 -2.60 -3.99 10.15
N LEU A 65 -1.41 -4.26 9.62
CA LEU A 65 -0.59 -5.41 10.01
C LEU A 65 -0.21 -5.36 11.49
N ALA A 66 0.17 -4.20 12.00
CA ALA A 66 0.48 -4.01 13.42
C ALA A 66 -0.76 -4.29 14.29
N SER A 67 -1.92 -3.76 13.91
CA SER A 67 -3.18 -4.03 14.62
C SER A 67 -3.50 -5.53 14.65
N HIS A 68 -3.42 -6.20 13.50
CA HIS A 68 -3.70 -7.63 13.40
C HIS A 68 -2.70 -8.47 14.21
N LYS A 69 -1.42 -8.08 14.21
CA LYS A 69 -0.39 -8.71 15.04
C LYS A 69 -0.76 -8.64 16.52
N THR A 70 -1.14 -7.46 17.01
CA THR A 70 -1.54 -7.28 18.42
C THR A 70 -2.80 -8.08 18.77
N GLU A 71 -3.76 -8.16 17.86
CA GLU A 71 -4.96 -8.99 18.04
C GLU A 71 -4.59 -10.48 18.14
N CYS A 72 -3.74 -10.98 17.24
CA CYS A 72 -3.26 -12.36 17.31
C CYS A 72 -2.51 -12.66 18.61
N GLU A 73 -1.60 -11.78 19.02
CA GLU A 73 -0.85 -11.93 20.28
C GLU A 73 -1.79 -12.01 21.48
N THR A 74 -2.85 -11.20 21.50
CA THR A 74 -3.88 -11.21 22.55
C THR A 74 -4.66 -12.53 22.55
N ASN A 75 -5.08 -12.98 21.37
CA ASN A 75 -5.82 -14.24 21.23
C ASN A 75 -4.98 -15.45 21.66
N VAL A 76 -3.68 -15.46 21.33
CA VAL A 76 -2.74 -16.50 21.78
C VAL A 76 -2.63 -16.53 23.30
N ALA A 77 -2.44 -15.37 23.93
CA ALA A 77 -2.38 -15.28 25.39
C ALA A 77 -3.68 -15.77 26.06
N ALA A 78 -4.83 -15.46 25.48
CA ALA A 78 -6.13 -15.95 25.98
C ALA A 78 -6.27 -17.48 25.84
N LEU A 79 -5.83 -18.05 24.72
CA LEU A 79 -5.78 -19.49 24.49
C LEU A 79 -4.86 -20.21 25.49
N GLU A 80 -3.68 -19.63 25.77
CA GLU A 80 -2.74 -20.16 26.76
C GLU A 80 -3.33 -20.12 28.17
N ALA A 81 -4.01 -19.04 28.54
CA ALA A 81 -4.69 -18.93 29.84
C ALA A 81 -5.83 -19.94 29.98
N ALA A 82 -6.68 -20.09 28.96
CA ALA A 82 -7.75 -21.07 28.94
C ALA A 82 -7.22 -22.52 29.01
N HIS A 83 -6.08 -22.79 28.36
CA HIS A 83 -5.43 -24.09 28.46
C HIS A 83 -4.93 -24.38 29.87
N ALA A 84 -4.30 -23.41 30.53
CA ALA A 84 -3.84 -23.54 31.92
C ALA A 84 -5.02 -23.79 32.89
N GLU A 85 -6.13 -23.08 32.70
CA GLU A 85 -7.35 -23.26 33.50
C GLU A 85 -8.00 -24.63 33.27
N ALA A 86 -8.04 -25.12 32.02
CA ALA A 86 -8.53 -26.46 31.71
C ALA A 86 -7.67 -27.55 32.40
N MET A 87 -6.34 -27.38 32.44
CA MET A 87 -5.44 -28.31 33.14
C MET A 87 -5.66 -28.33 34.66
N LEU A 88 -6.03 -27.20 35.28
CA LEU A 88 -6.37 -27.13 36.70
C LEU A 88 -7.72 -27.81 37.02
N ASN A 89 -8.67 -27.75 36.09
CA ASN A 89 -10.04 -28.26 36.28
C ASN A 89 -10.26 -29.68 35.74
N THR A 90 -9.22 -30.37 35.25
CA THR A 90 -9.33 -31.75 34.75
C THR A 90 -9.42 -32.72 35.95
N PRO A 91 -10.53 -33.46 36.14
CA PRO A 91 -10.61 -34.46 37.19
C PRO A 91 -9.56 -35.56 36.95
N THR A 92 -8.82 -35.93 37.99
CA THR A 92 -7.88 -37.05 37.93
C THR A 92 -8.65 -38.31 37.49
N PRO A 93 -8.29 -38.98 36.38
CA PRO A 93 -8.89 -40.27 36.08
C PRO A 93 -8.50 -41.20 37.22
N VAL A 94 -9.51 -41.75 37.91
CA VAL A 94 -9.32 -42.77 38.94
C VAL A 94 -8.50 -43.91 38.30
N PRO A 95 -7.35 -44.31 38.87
CA PRO A 95 -6.58 -45.41 38.33
C PRO A 95 -7.33 -46.71 38.63
N THR A 96 -8.22 -47.13 37.73
CA THR A 96 -8.72 -48.50 37.73
C THR A 96 -7.61 -49.42 37.24
N SER A 97 -6.87 -49.94 38.22
CA SER A 97 -6.07 -51.14 38.09
C SER A 97 -6.96 -52.32 37.65
N SER A 98 -6.76 -52.84 36.44
CA SER A 98 -6.71 -54.28 36.22
C SER A 98 -6.14 -54.64 34.85
N PRO A 99 -5.38 -55.75 34.75
CA PRO A 99 -4.64 -56.14 33.56
C PRO A 99 -5.52 -57.02 32.67
N ASP A 100 -5.67 -56.68 31.40
CA ASP A 100 -5.83 -57.69 30.36
C ASP A 100 -5.57 -57.09 28.99
N LEU A 101 -4.51 -57.57 28.35
CA LEU A 101 -4.18 -57.33 26.96
C LEU A 101 -4.96 -58.35 26.10
N PRO A 102 -5.83 -57.93 25.16
CA PRO A 102 -6.21 -58.78 24.04
C PRO A 102 -5.30 -58.53 22.82
N PRO A 103 -5.11 -59.54 21.95
CA PRO A 103 -4.08 -59.56 20.90
C PRO A 103 -4.41 -58.63 19.71
N PRO A 104 -3.43 -58.33 18.83
CA PRO A 104 -3.57 -57.30 17.80
C PRO A 104 -4.48 -57.80 16.67
N GLY A 105 -5.73 -57.34 16.66
CA GLY A 105 -6.73 -57.60 15.63
C GLY A 105 -7.31 -56.31 15.09
N LYS A 106 -7.15 -56.08 13.79
CA LYS A 106 -7.49 -54.85 13.06
C LYS A 106 -8.92 -54.31 13.28
N LEU A 107 -9.01 -53.06 13.72
CA LEU A 107 -10.14 -52.12 13.56
C LEU A 107 -9.49 -50.71 13.61
N GLN A 108 -9.04 -50.04 12.55
CA GLN A 108 -9.81 -49.51 11.42
C GLN A 108 -11.24 -49.06 11.77
N ASP A 109 -11.46 -48.31 12.87
CA ASP A 109 -12.61 -47.40 12.95
C ASP A 109 -12.61 -46.40 14.14
N VAL A 110 -11.57 -45.58 14.34
CA VAL A 110 -11.71 -44.32 15.15
C VAL A 110 -10.75 -43.25 14.62
N VAL A 111 -10.91 -42.86 13.35
CA VAL A 111 -10.44 -41.55 12.88
C VAL A 111 -11.53 -40.96 12.00
N CYS A 112 -12.65 -40.59 12.63
CA CYS A 112 -13.72 -39.87 11.95
C CYS A 112 -14.39 -38.83 12.84
N VAL A 113 -13.59 -37.98 13.53
CA VAL A 113 -14.08 -36.67 14.00
C VAL A 113 -13.04 -35.55 13.88
N SER A 114 -11.84 -35.79 13.32
CA SER A 114 -10.80 -34.73 13.20
C SER A 114 -10.56 -34.20 11.78
N SER A 115 -11.29 -34.70 10.78
CA SER A 115 -11.10 -34.32 9.37
C SER A 115 -12.11 -33.29 8.86
N ALA A 116 -13.27 -33.15 9.50
CA ALA A 116 -14.28 -32.17 9.07
C ALA A 116 -13.88 -30.72 9.42
N VAL A 117 -13.21 -30.53 10.57
CA VAL A 117 -12.77 -29.19 11.02
C VAL A 117 -11.59 -28.67 10.20
N LEU A 118 -10.75 -29.57 9.66
CA LEU A 118 -9.56 -29.17 8.90
C LEU A 118 -9.85 -28.82 7.43
N ILE A 119 -11.00 -29.23 6.87
CA ILE A 119 -11.40 -28.91 5.49
C ILE A 119 -12.10 -27.54 5.41
N GLU A 120 -12.89 -27.16 6.42
CA GLU A 120 -13.54 -25.83 6.45
C GLU A 120 -12.55 -24.68 6.57
N PHE A 121 -11.40 -24.87 7.23
CA PHE A 121 -10.41 -23.79 7.38
C PHE A 121 -9.60 -23.52 6.10
N ARG A 122 -9.60 -24.44 5.13
CA ARG A 122 -8.82 -24.31 3.88
C ARG A 122 -9.62 -23.75 2.70
N THR A 123 -10.94 -23.62 2.79
CA THR A 123 -11.79 -23.09 1.70
C THR A 123 -12.26 -21.65 1.92
N ARG A 124 -11.80 -20.98 2.98
CA ARG A 124 -12.16 -19.58 3.31
C ARG A 124 -10.99 -18.58 3.24
N ASN A 125 -9.87 -18.95 2.62
CA ASN A 125 -8.77 -18.04 2.31
C ASN A 125 -8.27 -18.24 0.88
#